data_AF-A0A5N6NWR0-F1
#
_entry.id   AF-A0A5N6NWR0-F1
#
_cell.length_a   1.000
_cell.length_b   1.000
_cell.length_c   1.000
_cell.angle_alpha   90.00
_cell.angle_beta   90.00
_cell.angle_gamma   90.00
#
_symmetry.space_group_name_H-M   'P 1'
#
loop_
_entity.id
_entity.type
_entity.pdbx_description
1 polymer ?
#
loop_
_entity_poly.entity_id
_entity_poly.type
_entity_poly.pdbx_seq_one_letter_code
_entity_poly.pdbx_strand_id
1 'polypeptide(L)'
;MADNGSVNDDTKDQNTSSLEIVNNESSVDELSREIQETLTLSQRHKFWETQPVGQFKDLQDSSLPEGPIEPPTAISEVKQEPYNLPNLYEWVTCDMNSEDTCSELYKLPDSPVTSGFRKMELRDVPAVTRLLRAYLMQFVVAPDLDELDVEHWVLPKEDVVDSYVVESPENHEITDFCSFYTLPSSILGHSTHSILKAAYSYYNVSTTTPLVQLMNDALIVAKQKGFDVFNALDVMHNETFLKELKYGPGDGKLHYYLYNYRIKHILRPSELGLVLL
;
A
#
# COMPACT_ATOMS: atom_id res chain seq x y z
N MET A 1 3.43 85.72 -20.35
CA MET A 1 2.74 85.50 -19.05
C MET A 1 2.77 84.01 -18.82
N ALA A 2 3.92 83.54 -18.35
CA ALA A 2 4.27 83.26 -16.94
C ALA A 2 4.06 81.74 -16.71
N ASP A 3 5.12 80.95 -16.88
CA ASP A 3 6.15 80.59 -15.86
C ASP A 3 5.64 79.41 -15.03
N ASN A 4 6.40 78.34 -14.73
CA ASN A 4 7.83 78.03 -14.83
C ASN A 4 7.92 76.50 -14.71
N GLY A 5 8.64 75.75 -15.56
CA GLY A 5 10.09 75.49 -15.44
C GLY A 5 10.33 74.16 -14.68
N SER A 6 11.28 73.28 -14.99
CA SER A 6 12.38 73.26 -15.95
C SER A 6 13.02 71.86 -15.91
N VAL A 7 13.20 71.28 -17.11
CA VAL A 7 14.40 70.64 -17.69
C VAL A 7 15.20 69.55 -16.93
N ASN A 8 15.32 68.43 -17.65
CA ASN A 8 16.30 67.31 -17.65
C ASN A 8 17.77 67.70 -17.34
N ASP A 9 18.62 66.76 -16.92
CA ASP A 9 19.52 66.02 -17.83
C ASP A 9 20.54 65.12 -17.08
N ASP A 10 20.89 64.02 -17.74
CA ASP A 10 22.14 63.24 -17.74
C ASP A 10 22.97 63.00 -16.44
N THR A 11 23.41 61.76 -16.18
CA THR A 11 24.66 61.17 -16.74
C THR A 11 24.99 59.81 -16.09
N LYS A 12 25.73 58.99 -16.85
CA LYS A 12 26.27 57.65 -16.55
C LYS A 12 27.39 57.57 -15.48
N ASP A 13 27.54 56.33 -15.01
CA ASP A 13 28.77 55.60 -14.62
C ASP A 13 29.44 55.77 -13.23
N GLN A 14 29.36 54.66 -12.48
CA GLN A 14 30.43 53.91 -11.78
C GLN A 14 31.27 54.52 -10.62
N ASN A 15 31.03 53.90 -9.46
CA ASN A 15 31.97 53.27 -8.50
C ASN A 15 32.49 54.01 -7.24
N THR A 16 32.44 53.24 -6.13
CA THR A 16 33.15 53.31 -4.83
C THR A 16 32.77 54.41 -3.81
N SER A 17 32.12 54.04 -2.70
CA SER A 17 32.79 53.62 -1.45
C SER A 17 31.81 53.46 -0.28
N SER A 18 31.99 52.34 0.44
CA SER A 18 31.84 52.20 1.90
C SER A 18 30.46 51.97 2.52
N LEU A 19 30.35 50.75 3.07
CA LEU A 19 29.36 50.22 4.00
C LEU A 19 29.27 51.04 5.29
N GLU A 20 28.03 51.29 5.76
CA GLU A 20 27.71 51.28 7.20
C GLU A 20 26.34 50.59 7.38
N ILE A 21 26.37 49.31 7.76
CA ILE A 21 25.21 48.61 8.31
C ILE A 21 25.26 48.88 9.82
N VAL A 22 24.31 49.66 10.32
CA VAL A 22 24.09 49.82 11.75
C VAL A 22 23.49 48.52 12.26
N ASN A 23 24.31 47.71 12.95
CA ASN A 23 23.87 46.52 13.67
C ASN A 23 22.95 46.92 14.83
N ASN A 24 21.65 46.69 14.66
CA ASN A 24 20.67 46.84 15.73
C ASN A 24 20.39 45.44 16.32
N GLU A 25 21.27 44.97 17.21
CA GLU A 25 21.16 43.66 17.89
C GLU A 25 19.84 43.48 18.67
N SER A 26 19.13 44.56 19.00
CA SER A 26 17.86 44.47 19.75
C SER A 26 16.72 43.82 18.95
N SER A 27 16.74 43.87 17.62
CA SER A 27 15.61 43.46 16.78
C SER A 27 15.56 41.96 16.52
N VAL A 28 16.68 41.25 16.58
CA VAL A 28 16.75 39.80 16.28
C VAL A 28 16.38 38.98 17.53
N ASP A 29 16.78 39.47 18.70
CA ASP A 29 16.44 38.86 19.99
C ASP A 29 14.96 39.05 20.34
N GLU A 30 14.37 40.21 20.00
CA GLU A 30 12.92 40.42 20.14
C GLU A 30 12.12 39.49 19.23
N LEU A 31 12.52 39.35 17.96
CA LEU A 31 11.86 38.45 17.01
C LEU A 31 11.99 36.98 17.43
N SER A 32 13.14 36.59 17.97
CA SER A 32 13.39 35.24 18.49
C SER A 32 12.52 34.95 19.72
N ARG A 33 12.37 35.93 20.63
CA ARG A 33 11.51 35.80 21.81
C ARG A 33 10.04 35.71 21.43
N GLU A 34 9.60 36.47 20.43
CA GLU A 34 8.23 36.48 19.94
C GLU A 34 7.87 35.17 19.22
N ILE A 35 8.79 34.62 18.41
CA ILE A 35 8.63 33.28 17.79
C ILE A 35 8.55 32.19 18.87
N GLN A 36 9.35 32.28 19.93
CA GLN A 36 9.37 31.31 21.02
C GLN A 36 8.10 31.40 21.91
N GLU A 37 7.58 32.60 22.16
CA GLU A 37 6.28 32.80 22.81
C GLU A 37 5.11 32.30 21.94
N THR A 38 5.17 32.50 20.62
CA THR A 38 4.12 32.05 19.70
C THR A 38 4.10 30.53 19.55
N LEU A 39 5.26 29.87 19.56
CA LEU A 39 5.40 28.41 19.56
C LEU A 39 4.93 27.77 20.88
N THR A 40 5.18 28.41 22.03
CA THR A 40 4.73 27.91 23.34
C THR A 40 3.21 28.04 23.54
N LEU A 41 2.57 29.04 22.92
CA LEU A 41 1.11 29.21 22.95
C LEU A 41 0.36 28.24 22.02
N SER A 42 0.95 27.85 20.89
CA SER A 42 0.33 26.94 19.92
C SER A 42 0.47 25.45 20.26
N GLN A 43 1.22 25.10 21.32
CA GLN A 43 1.46 23.72 21.76
C GLN A 43 0.62 23.26 22.96
N ARG A 44 -0.19 24.13 23.59
CA ARG A 44 -1.05 23.74 24.72
C ARG A 44 -2.40 23.21 24.27
N HIS A 45 -2.49 21.89 24.09
CA HIS A 45 -3.75 21.24 23.75
C HIS A 45 -4.54 20.86 25.01
N LYS A 46 -5.74 21.44 25.19
CA LYS A 46 -6.59 21.29 26.41
C LYS A 46 -6.85 19.84 26.84
N PHE A 47 -6.86 18.90 25.88
CA PHE A 47 -7.04 17.48 26.17
C PHE A 47 -5.71 16.74 26.46
N TRP A 48 -4.61 17.06 25.77
CA TRP A 48 -3.35 16.33 25.95
C TRP A 48 -2.64 16.70 27.26
N GLU A 49 -2.84 17.93 27.72
CA GLU A 49 -2.33 18.43 29.01
C GLU A 49 -2.98 17.75 30.23
N THR A 50 -4.07 17.00 30.05
CA THR A 50 -4.71 16.22 31.12
C THR A 50 -4.40 14.73 31.05
N GLN A 51 -3.75 14.26 29.98
CA GLN A 51 -3.41 12.85 29.83
C GLN A 51 -2.13 12.52 30.61
N PRO A 52 -2.03 11.32 31.20
CA PRO A 52 -0.84 10.87 31.94
C PRO A 52 0.29 10.42 31.00
N VAL A 53 0.53 11.18 29.92
CA VAL A 53 1.60 10.96 28.94
C VAL A 53 2.58 12.13 29.00
N GLY A 54 3.80 11.94 28.48
CA GLY A 54 4.85 12.97 28.50
C GLY A 54 4.36 14.28 27.87
N GLN A 55 4.52 15.39 28.59
CA GLN A 55 3.98 16.68 28.18
C GLN A 55 4.99 17.45 27.34
N PHE A 56 4.51 18.38 26.49
CA PHE A 56 5.38 19.19 25.64
C PHE A 56 6.39 20.04 26.44
N LYS A 57 6.03 20.43 27.67
CA LYS A 57 6.93 21.11 28.62
C LYS A 57 8.06 20.21 29.12
N ASP A 58 7.90 18.89 29.04
CA ASP A 58 8.89 17.90 29.51
C ASP A 58 9.89 17.53 28.40
N LEU A 59 9.68 17.99 27.15
CA LEU A 59 10.55 17.71 25.99
C LEU A 59 11.99 18.28 26.12
N GLN A 60 12.23 19.20 27.04
CA GLN A 60 13.56 19.74 27.35
C GLN A 60 14.16 19.17 28.65
N ASP A 61 13.40 18.38 29.38
CA ASP A 61 13.87 17.74 30.61
C ASP A 61 14.55 16.41 30.30
N SER A 62 15.80 16.49 29.86
CA SER A 62 16.67 15.32 29.65
C SER A 62 17.15 14.68 30.96
N SER A 63 16.63 15.10 32.12
CA SER A 63 16.95 14.48 33.42
C SER A 63 16.12 13.23 33.72
N LEU A 64 15.04 13.02 32.96
CA LEU A 64 14.20 11.85 33.10
C LEU A 64 14.91 10.61 32.52
N PRO A 65 14.93 9.48 33.26
CA PRO A 65 15.54 8.26 32.76
C PRO A 65 14.74 7.72 31.57
N GLU A 66 15.35 7.70 30.39
CA GLU A 66 14.84 7.01 29.21
C GLU A 66 15.04 5.50 29.37
N GLY A 67 13.99 4.71 29.11
CA GLY A 67 14.06 3.27 29.26
C GLY A 67 12.73 2.58 28.92
N PRO A 68 12.72 1.24 28.89
CA PRO A 68 11.51 0.48 28.67
C PRO A 68 10.50 0.73 29.79
N ILE A 69 9.21 0.83 29.45
CA ILE A 69 8.10 1.04 30.41
C ILE A 69 8.09 -0.05 31.48
N GLU A 70 8.45 -1.28 31.10
CA GLU A 70 8.68 -2.41 32.00
C GLU A 70 10.05 -3.04 31.70
N PRO A 71 10.88 -3.33 32.72
CA PRO A 71 12.13 -4.05 32.51
C PRO A 71 11.83 -5.46 31.97
N PRO A 72 12.73 -6.07 31.19
CA PRO A 72 12.55 -7.43 30.70
C PRO A 72 12.25 -8.41 31.85
N THR A 73 11.05 -8.96 31.84
CA THR A 73 10.61 -9.96 32.83
C THR A 73 11.48 -11.20 32.69
N ALA A 74 12.03 -11.69 33.80
CA ALA A 74 12.78 -12.94 33.77
C ALA A 74 11.87 -14.08 33.32
N ILE A 75 12.38 -15.05 32.55
CA ILE A 75 11.56 -16.18 32.07
C ILE A 75 10.88 -16.92 33.24
N SER A 76 11.52 -16.96 34.40
CA SER A 76 10.98 -17.53 35.64
C SER A 76 9.78 -16.78 36.22
N GLU A 77 9.64 -15.49 35.90
CA GLU A 77 8.54 -14.61 36.34
C GLU A 77 7.38 -14.60 35.33
N VAL A 78 7.60 -15.10 34.11
CA VAL A 78 6.54 -15.36 33.14
C VAL A 78 5.73 -16.57 33.59
N LYS A 79 4.40 -16.47 33.52
CA LYS A 79 3.50 -17.56 33.92
C LYS A 79 3.79 -18.83 33.11
N GLN A 80 4.18 -19.90 33.79
CA GLN A 80 4.54 -21.17 33.15
C GLN A 80 3.31 -21.98 32.70
N GLU A 81 2.17 -21.76 33.35
CA GLU A 81 0.91 -22.41 32.99
C GLU A 81 0.05 -21.48 32.13
N PRO A 82 -0.64 -22.01 31.10
CA PRO A 82 -1.51 -21.20 30.26
C PRO A 82 -2.59 -20.45 31.05
N TYR A 83 -3.16 -19.39 30.46
CA TYR A 83 -4.31 -18.73 31.06
C TYR A 83 -5.52 -19.68 31.08
N ASN A 84 -6.41 -19.52 32.06
CA ASN A 84 -7.61 -20.34 32.10
C ASN A 84 -8.50 -20.03 30.89
N LEU A 85 -8.86 -21.05 30.12
CA LEU A 85 -9.85 -20.97 29.06
C LEU A 85 -11.16 -21.62 29.50
N PRO A 86 -12.31 -21.27 28.89
CA PRO A 86 -13.54 -22.03 29.07
C PRO A 86 -13.33 -23.50 28.67
N ASN A 87 -14.01 -24.44 29.33
CA ASN A 87 -13.81 -25.89 29.17
C ASN A 87 -13.92 -26.46 27.74
N LEU A 88 -14.43 -25.68 26.78
CA LEU A 88 -14.54 -26.05 25.37
C LEU A 88 -13.33 -25.62 24.53
N TYR A 89 -12.38 -24.90 25.10
CA TYR A 89 -11.21 -24.38 24.40
C TYR A 89 -9.93 -24.84 25.11
N GLU A 90 -8.92 -25.12 24.31
CA GLU A 90 -7.57 -25.40 24.77
C GLU A 90 -6.59 -24.44 24.09
N TRP A 91 -5.48 -24.16 24.78
CA TRP A 91 -4.37 -23.46 24.14
C TRP A 91 -3.63 -24.43 23.24
N VAL A 92 -3.55 -24.09 21.96
CA VAL A 92 -2.74 -24.83 20.98
C VAL A 92 -1.61 -23.94 20.49
N THR A 93 -0.43 -24.53 20.29
CA THR A 93 0.67 -23.87 19.60
C THR A 93 0.67 -24.35 18.15
N CYS A 94 0.50 -23.44 17.19
CA CYS A 94 0.56 -23.78 15.78
C CYS A 94 2.03 -23.94 15.36
N ASP A 95 2.48 -25.18 15.16
CA ASP A 95 3.79 -25.45 14.56
C ASP A 95 3.72 -25.28 13.04
N MET A 96 4.21 -24.16 12.54
CA MET A 96 4.26 -23.86 11.11
C MET A 96 5.27 -24.73 10.32
N ASN A 97 6.05 -25.59 10.99
CA ASN A 97 6.88 -26.59 10.34
C ASN A 97 6.17 -27.93 10.15
N SER A 98 4.97 -28.10 10.72
CA SER A 98 4.14 -29.28 10.56
C SER A 98 3.29 -29.16 9.29
N GLU A 99 3.39 -30.15 8.40
CA GLU A 99 2.57 -30.23 7.19
C GLU A 99 1.08 -30.27 7.51
N ASP A 100 0.67 -30.96 8.57
CA ASP A 100 -0.73 -31.07 8.99
C ASP A 100 -1.28 -29.71 9.44
N THR A 101 -0.52 -28.96 10.25
CA THR A 101 -0.93 -27.64 10.73
C THR A 101 -1.02 -26.63 9.58
N CYS A 102 -0.05 -26.64 8.66
CA CYS A 102 -0.09 -25.80 7.46
C CYS A 102 -1.28 -26.16 6.57
N SER A 103 -1.56 -27.46 6.39
CA SER A 103 -2.68 -27.94 5.60
C SER A 103 -4.02 -27.53 6.20
N GLU A 104 -4.16 -27.55 7.52
CA GLU A 104 -5.36 -27.08 8.22
C GLU A 104 -5.51 -25.55 8.12
N LEU A 105 -4.43 -24.80 8.35
CA LEU A 105 -4.46 -23.34 8.38
C LEU A 105 -4.74 -22.73 6.99
N TYR A 106 -4.16 -23.29 5.93
CA TYR A 106 -4.25 -22.77 4.56
C TYR A 106 -5.25 -23.54 3.69
N LYS A 107 -6.13 -24.34 4.29
CA LYS A 107 -7.16 -25.07 3.57
C LYS A 107 -8.11 -24.09 2.86
N LEU A 108 -8.24 -24.28 1.55
CA LEU A 108 -9.23 -23.60 0.71
C LEU A 108 -10.40 -24.55 0.41
N PRO A 109 -11.60 -24.02 0.11
CA PRO A 109 -12.70 -24.82 -0.42
C PRO A 109 -12.33 -25.54 -1.73
N ASP A 110 -13.02 -26.64 -2.03
CA ASP A 110 -12.77 -27.43 -3.24
C ASP A 110 -13.27 -26.76 -4.53
N SER A 111 -14.11 -25.72 -4.43
CA SER A 111 -14.68 -25.02 -5.58
C SER A 111 -14.99 -23.55 -5.23
N PRO A 112 -14.92 -22.63 -6.22
CA PRO A 112 -15.32 -21.24 -6.03
C PRO A 112 -16.74 -21.11 -5.47
N VAL A 113 -16.94 -20.12 -4.61
CA VAL A 113 -18.20 -19.92 -3.88
C VAL A 113 -19.12 -18.94 -4.63
N THR A 114 -18.54 -17.97 -5.34
CA THR A 114 -19.33 -16.95 -6.05
C THR A 114 -20.10 -17.55 -7.22
N SER A 115 -21.43 -17.37 -7.21
CA SER A 115 -22.31 -17.81 -8.30
C SER A 115 -21.96 -17.09 -9.60
N GLY A 116 -21.87 -17.83 -10.70
CA GLY A 116 -21.50 -17.27 -12.01
C GLY A 116 -19.99 -17.06 -12.21
N PHE A 117 -19.15 -17.42 -11.23
CA PHE A 117 -17.70 -17.41 -11.39
C PHE A 117 -17.27 -18.45 -12.45
N ARG A 118 -16.70 -17.98 -13.55
CA ARG A 118 -16.23 -18.83 -14.65
C ARG A 118 -15.01 -18.24 -15.34
N LYS A 119 -14.32 -19.06 -16.12
CA LYS A 119 -13.20 -18.60 -16.94
C LYS A 119 -13.67 -17.54 -17.94
N MET A 120 -12.86 -16.50 -18.14
CA MET A 120 -13.11 -15.47 -19.14
C MET A 120 -13.02 -16.06 -20.55
N GLU A 121 -13.93 -15.64 -21.43
CA GLU A 121 -13.96 -16.01 -22.83
C GLU A 121 -13.80 -14.77 -23.72
N LEU A 122 -13.52 -14.97 -25.02
CA LEU A 122 -13.33 -13.88 -25.98
C LEU A 122 -14.54 -12.92 -26.04
N ARG A 123 -15.76 -13.45 -25.88
CA ARG A 123 -16.99 -12.64 -25.86
C ARG A 123 -17.07 -11.66 -24.69
N ASP A 124 -16.32 -11.89 -23.62
CA ASP A 124 -16.35 -11.06 -22.41
C ASP A 124 -15.39 -9.85 -22.51
N VAL A 125 -14.49 -9.83 -23.51
CA VAL A 125 -13.46 -8.77 -23.69
C VAL A 125 -14.06 -7.35 -23.63
N PRO A 126 -15.16 -7.01 -24.33
CA PRO A 126 -15.72 -5.66 -24.25
C PRO A 126 -16.21 -5.30 -22.84
N ALA A 127 -16.82 -6.25 -22.13
CA ALA A 127 -17.34 -6.03 -20.79
C ALA A 127 -16.20 -5.88 -19.76
N VAL A 128 -15.18 -6.72 -19.84
CA VAL A 128 -13.97 -6.64 -19.00
C VAL A 128 -13.19 -5.36 -19.27
N THR A 129 -13.07 -4.94 -20.52
CA THR A 129 -12.44 -3.66 -20.89
C THR A 129 -13.14 -2.48 -20.24
N ARG A 130 -14.48 -2.44 -20.28
CA ARG A 130 -15.27 -1.40 -19.61
C ARG A 130 -15.04 -1.39 -18.10
N LEU A 131 -15.04 -2.56 -17.46
CA LEU A 131 -14.78 -2.70 -16.02
C LEU A 131 -13.37 -2.23 -15.64
N LEU A 132 -12.35 -2.72 -16.36
CA LEU A 132 -10.94 -2.36 -16.13
C LEU A 132 -10.70 -0.87 -16.30
N ARG A 133 -11.17 -0.26 -17.39
CA ARG A 133 -10.99 1.18 -17.61
C ARG A 133 -11.67 1.99 -16.51
N ALA A 134 -12.92 1.67 -16.16
CA ALA A 134 -13.64 2.36 -15.08
C ALA A 134 -12.94 2.22 -13.72
N TYR A 135 -12.34 1.06 -13.45
CA TYR A 135 -11.55 0.83 -12.25
C TYR A 135 -10.23 1.62 -12.27
N LEU A 136 -9.47 1.49 -13.36
CA LEU A 136 -8.13 2.05 -13.48
C LEU A 136 -8.11 3.59 -13.53
N MET A 137 -9.20 4.22 -13.99
CA MET A 137 -9.38 5.67 -13.97
C MET A 137 -9.38 6.28 -12.55
N GLN A 138 -9.47 5.47 -11.50
CA GLN A 138 -9.44 5.93 -10.11
C GLN A 138 -8.01 6.21 -9.62
N PHE A 139 -6.99 5.67 -10.29
CA PHE A 139 -5.59 5.76 -9.87
C PHE A 139 -4.85 6.91 -10.57
N VAL A 140 -3.78 7.40 -9.94
CA VAL A 140 -3.01 8.54 -10.44
C VAL A 140 -2.14 8.13 -11.64
N VAL A 141 -1.60 6.91 -11.60
CA VAL A 141 -0.84 6.31 -12.70
C VAL A 141 -1.39 4.93 -12.97
N ALA A 142 -1.95 4.74 -14.16
CA ALA A 142 -2.49 3.46 -14.63
C ALA A 142 -2.41 3.42 -16.17
N PRO A 143 -2.38 2.23 -16.79
CA PRO A 143 -2.53 2.13 -18.23
C PRO A 143 -3.98 2.42 -18.65
N ASP A 144 -4.15 3.08 -19.80
CA ASP A 144 -5.44 3.12 -20.49
C ASP A 144 -5.46 1.96 -21.49
N LEU A 145 -6.19 0.90 -21.15
CA LEU A 145 -6.24 -0.34 -21.92
C LEU A 145 -7.47 -0.36 -22.82
N ASP A 146 -7.28 -0.61 -24.11
CA ASP A 146 -8.38 -0.85 -25.04
C ASP A 146 -8.75 -2.34 -25.15
N GLU A 147 -9.70 -2.68 -26.03
CA GLU A 147 -10.12 -4.07 -26.22
C GLU A 147 -9.02 -4.96 -26.79
N LEU A 148 -8.09 -4.41 -27.61
CA LEU A 148 -6.95 -5.17 -28.14
C LEU A 148 -5.93 -5.45 -27.03
N ASP A 149 -5.70 -4.48 -26.15
CA ASP A 149 -4.84 -4.67 -24.98
C ASP A 149 -5.42 -5.73 -24.05
N VAL A 150 -6.73 -5.68 -23.76
CA VAL A 150 -7.39 -6.66 -22.89
C VAL A 150 -7.41 -8.04 -23.53
N GLU A 151 -7.67 -8.15 -24.84
CA GLU A 151 -7.56 -9.43 -25.53
C GLU A 151 -6.13 -10.00 -25.45
N HIS A 152 -5.10 -9.16 -25.60
CA HIS A 152 -3.72 -9.61 -25.62
C HIS A 152 -3.16 -10.00 -24.24
N TRP A 153 -3.38 -9.14 -23.23
CA TRP A 153 -2.75 -9.27 -21.92
C TRP A 153 -3.60 -10.03 -20.91
N VAL A 154 -4.92 -10.05 -21.09
CA VAL A 154 -5.86 -10.51 -20.07
C VAL A 154 -6.63 -11.76 -20.50
N LEU A 155 -6.90 -11.97 -21.78
CA LEU A 155 -7.61 -13.17 -22.22
C LEU A 155 -6.81 -14.43 -21.81
N PRO A 156 -7.45 -15.45 -21.19
CA PRO A 156 -6.71 -16.57 -20.63
C PRO A 156 -5.85 -17.32 -21.65
N LYS A 157 -4.58 -17.52 -21.30
CA LYS A 157 -3.61 -18.30 -22.07
C LYS A 157 -2.91 -19.29 -21.14
N GLU A 158 -2.95 -20.57 -21.52
CA GLU A 158 -2.40 -21.67 -20.73
C GLU A 158 -0.95 -21.41 -20.32
N ASP A 159 -0.66 -21.64 -19.04
CA ASP A 159 0.63 -21.40 -18.38
C ASP A 159 1.22 -19.98 -18.53
N VAL A 160 0.39 -19.00 -18.90
CA VAL A 160 0.79 -17.59 -19.01
C VAL A 160 -0.10 -16.71 -18.13
N VAL A 161 -1.39 -16.63 -18.44
CA VAL A 161 -2.35 -15.80 -17.71
C VAL A 161 -3.68 -16.54 -17.56
N ASP A 162 -4.23 -16.49 -16.36
CA ASP A 162 -5.52 -17.03 -16.02
C ASP A 162 -6.43 -15.88 -15.59
N SER A 163 -7.61 -15.82 -16.21
CA SER A 163 -8.58 -14.76 -15.97
C SER A 163 -9.98 -15.34 -15.86
N TYR A 164 -10.74 -14.80 -14.91
CA TYR A 164 -12.07 -15.24 -14.55
C TYR A 164 -13.00 -14.03 -14.44
N VAL A 165 -14.27 -14.28 -14.72
CA VAL A 165 -15.35 -13.30 -14.64
C VAL A 165 -16.46 -13.85 -13.76
N VAL A 166 -17.23 -12.95 -13.16
CA VAL A 166 -18.50 -13.26 -12.53
C VAL A 166 -19.60 -12.79 -13.47
N GLU A 167 -20.39 -13.75 -13.96
CA GLU A 167 -21.58 -13.49 -14.76
C GLU A 167 -22.82 -13.52 -13.87
N SER A 168 -23.57 -12.42 -13.85
CA SER A 168 -24.81 -12.34 -13.08
C SER A 168 -25.82 -13.40 -13.57
N PRO A 169 -26.37 -14.24 -12.67
CA PRO A 169 -27.33 -15.26 -13.05
C PRO A 169 -28.69 -14.68 -13.47
N GLU A 170 -28.97 -13.41 -13.17
CA GLU A 170 -30.25 -12.77 -13.47
C GLU A 170 -30.29 -12.16 -14.87
N ASN A 171 -29.21 -11.50 -15.29
CA ASN A 171 -29.18 -10.71 -16.53
C ASN A 171 -28.01 -11.05 -17.45
N HIS A 172 -27.16 -12.02 -17.09
CA HIS A 172 -25.99 -12.46 -17.87
C HIS A 172 -24.93 -11.37 -18.10
N GLU A 173 -24.98 -10.28 -17.34
CA GLU A 173 -23.95 -9.25 -17.41
C GLU A 173 -22.71 -9.65 -16.61
N ILE A 174 -21.53 -9.31 -17.14
CA ILE A 174 -20.28 -9.45 -16.40
C ILE A 174 -20.18 -8.32 -15.37
N THR A 175 -20.12 -8.70 -14.09
CA THR A 175 -20.10 -7.78 -12.95
C THR A 175 -18.69 -7.61 -12.39
N ASP A 176 -17.95 -8.70 -12.28
CA ASP A 176 -16.65 -8.75 -11.62
C ASP A 176 -15.63 -9.49 -12.50
N PHE A 177 -14.35 -9.24 -12.26
CA PHE A 177 -13.24 -9.80 -13.02
C PHE A 177 -12.01 -9.97 -12.12
N CYS A 178 -11.29 -11.08 -12.24
CA CYS A 178 -10.00 -11.26 -11.58
C CYS A 178 -9.02 -12.01 -12.48
N SER A 179 -7.73 -11.76 -12.29
CA SER A 179 -6.69 -12.38 -13.10
C SER A 179 -5.37 -12.56 -12.35
N PHE A 180 -4.59 -13.55 -12.80
CA PHE A 180 -3.24 -13.81 -12.32
C PHE A 180 -2.38 -14.42 -13.43
N TYR A 181 -1.08 -14.14 -13.40
CA TYR A 181 -0.12 -14.70 -14.35
C TYR A 181 0.80 -15.73 -13.70
N THR A 182 1.33 -16.64 -14.52
CA THR A 182 2.23 -17.71 -14.10
C THR A 182 3.67 -17.24 -14.22
N LEU A 183 4.44 -17.33 -13.14
CA LEU A 183 5.88 -17.08 -13.17
C LEU A 183 6.61 -18.18 -12.40
N PRO A 184 7.09 -19.22 -13.09
CA PRO A 184 7.81 -20.31 -12.43
C PRO A 184 9.22 -19.86 -12.02
N SER A 185 9.63 -20.23 -10.81
CA SER A 185 10.98 -19.97 -10.29
C SER A 185 11.75 -21.28 -10.14
N SER A 186 13.02 -21.30 -10.53
CA SER A 186 13.89 -22.46 -10.31
C SER A 186 14.30 -22.55 -8.85
N ILE A 187 14.16 -23.73 -8.25
CA ILE A 187 14.60 -24.01 -6.88
C ILE A 187 16.03 -24.52 -6.93
N LEU A 188 16.96 -23.77 -6.34
CA LEU A 188 18.37 -24.11 -6.34
C LEU A 188 18.72 -25.04 -5.17
N GLY A 189 19.36 -26.17 -5.47
CA GLY A 189 19.97 -27.03 -4.45
C GLY A 189 19.01 -27.87 -3.59
N HIS A 190 17.73 -27.97 -3.97
CA HIS A 190 16.77 -28.85 -3.29
C HIS A 190 16.78 -30.25 -3.93
N SER A 191 16.75 -31.31 -3.09
CA SER A 191 16.92 -32.70 -3.55
C SER A 191 15.71 -33.27 -4.30
N THR A 192 14.51 -32.76 -4.01
CA THR A 192 13.24 -33.32 -4.53
C THR A 192 12.41 -32.37 -5.39
N HIS A 193 12.63 -31.06 -5.30
CA HIS A 193 11.81 -30.04 -5.98
C HIS A 193 12.72 -29.13 -6.79
N SER A 194 12.37 -28.89 -8.05
CA SER A 194 13.20 -28.09 -8.98
C SER A 194 12.53 -26.80 -9.42
N ILE A 195 11.21 -26.69 -9.30
CA ILE A 195 10.42 -25.55 -9.76
C ILE A 195 9.41 -25.20 -8.66
N LEU A 196 9.27 -23.91 -8.40
CA LEU A 196 8.17 -23.30 -7.67
C LEU A 196 7.21 -22.66 -8.68
N LYS A 197 6.01 -23.21 -8.81
CA LYS A 197 4.97 -22.67 -9.70
C LYS A 197 4.20 -21.58 -8.95
N ALA A 198 4.62 -20.33 -9.13
CA ALA A 198 4.00 -19.17 -8.49
C ALA A 198 2.96 -18.50 -9.41
N ALA A 199 1.80 -18.18 -8.84
CA ALA A 199 0.82 -17.28 -9.42
C ALA A 199 1.09 -15.86 -8.90
N TYR A 200 0.94 -14.86 -9.75
CA TYR A 200 1.02 -13.45 -9.36
C TYR A 200 -0.29 -12.77 -9.72
N SER A 201 -0.96 -12.20 -8.72
CA SER A 201 -2.14 -11.36 -8.91
C SER A 201 -1.86 -10.29 -9.95
N TYR A 202 -2.73 -10.18 -10.93
CA TYR A 202 -2.65 -9.16 -11.97
C TYR A 202 -3.71 -8.08 -11.70
N TYR A 203 -4.70 -7.92 -12.57
CA TYR A 203 -5.79 -6.97 -12.36
C TYR A 203 -7.04 -7.65 -11.80
N ASN A 204 -7.69 -6.97 -10.86
CA ASN A 204 -8.93 -7.44 -10.22
C ASN A 204 -9.91 -6.28 -10.09
N VAL A 205 -11.15 -6.49 -10.53
CA VAL A 205 -12.24 -5.52 -10.49
C VAL A 205 -13.44 -6.17 -9.82
N SER A 206 -13.87 -5.58 -8.72
CA SER A 206 -15.01 -6.01 -7.90
C SER A 206 -16.06 -4.89 -7.89
N THR A 207 -17.30 -5.24 -8.23
CA THR A 207 -18.47 -4.34 -8.23
C THR A 207 -19.61 -4.89 -7.38
N THR A 208 -19.93 -6.17 -7.53
CA THR A 208 -21.07 -6.83 -6.85
C THR A 208 -20.57 -7.82 -5.81
N THR A 209 -19.53 -8.58 -6.16
CA THR A 209 -18.90 -9.54 -5.27
C THR A 209 -17.87 -8.81 -4.39
N PRO A 210 -17.89 -8.94 -3.05
CA PRO A 210 -16.85 -8.34 -2.20
C PRO A 210 -15.45 -8.76 -2.65
N LEU A 211 -14.50 -7.82 -2.74
CA LEU A 211 -13.16 -8.09 -3.28
C LEU A 211 -12.45 -9.26 -2.57
N VAL A 212 -12.60 -9.38 -1.25
CA VAL A 212 -12.05 -10.48 -0.46
C VAL A 212 -12.59 -11.83 -0.93
N GLN A 213 -13.90 -11.92 -1.22
CA GLN A 213 -14.52 -13.15 -1.74
C GLN A 213 -14.05 -13.46 -3.16
N LEU A 214 -13.98 -12.45 -4.03
CA LEU A 214 -13.48 -12.60 -5.40
C LEU A 214 -12.05 -13.13 -5.43
N MET A 215 -11.19 -12.60 -4.55
CA MET A 215 -9.80 -13.07 -4.43
C MET A 215 -9.69 -14.43 -3.76
N ASN A 216 -10.58 -14.78 -2.82
CA ASN A 216 -10.67 -16.13 -2.29
C ASN A 216 -10.98 -17.15 -3.41
N ASP A 217 -11.90 -16.82 -4.32
CA ASP A 217 -12.20 -17.68 -5.46
C ASP A 217 -11.02 -17.80 -6.44
N ALA A 218 -10.26 -16.71 -6.63
CA ALA A 218 -9.00 -16.74 -7.39
C ALA A 218 -7.95 -17.69 -6.75
N LEU A 219 -7.82 -17.67 -5.42
CA LEU A 219 -6.94 -18.60 -4.69
C LEU A 219 -7.38 -20.06 -4.88
N ILE A 220 -8.68 -20.33 -4.83
CA ILE A 220 -9.23 -21.68 -5.03
C ILE A 220 -8.84 -22.21 -6.42
N VAL A 221 -9.09 -21.44 -7.49
CA VAL A 221 -8.75 -21.90 -8.84
C VAL A 221 -7.24 -21.98 -9.08
N ALA A 222 -6.45 -21.10 -8.47
CA ALA A 222 -4.98 -21.24 -8.50
C ALA A 222 -4.54 -22.55 -7.82
N LYS A 223 -5.11 -22.90 -6.66
CA LYS A 223 -4.79 -24.16 -5.98
C LYS A 223 -5.19 -25.38 -6.81
N GLN A 224 -6.38 -25.37 -7.41
CA GLN A 224 -6.84 -26.43 -8.32
C GLN A 224 -5.91 -26.62 -9.53
N LYS A 225 -5.27 -25.54 -9.99
CA LYS A 225 -4.28 -25.56 -11.08
C LYS A 225 -2.85 -25.93 -10.65
N GLY A 226 -2.68 -26.30 -9.38
CA GLY A 226 -1.40 -26.75 -8.84
C GLY A 226 -0.37 -25.63 -8.67
N PHE A 227 -0.81 -24.39 -8.44
CA PHE A 227 0.09 -23.34 -7.98
C PHE A 227 0.49 -23.57 -6.53
N ASP A 228 1.77 -23.32 -6.24
CA ASP A 228 2.37 -23.53 -4.91
C ASP A 228 2.16 -22.32 -4.01
N VAL A 229 2.17 -21.12 -4.59
CA VAL A 229 2.03 -19.84 -3.90
C VAL A 229 1.30 -18.84 -4.79
N PHE A 230 0.57 -17.92 -4.16
CA PHE A 230 -0.11 -16.82 -4.82
C PHE A 230 0.44 -15.50 -4.28
N ASN A 231 1.17 -14.78 -5.11
CA ASN A 231 1.80 -13.50 -4.78
C ASN A 231 0.89 -12.34 -5.19
N ALA A 232 0.90 -11.27 -4.42
CA ALA A 232 0.20 -10.04 -4.76
C ALA A 232 1.01 -8.83 -4.30
N LEU A 233 0.95 -7.75 -5.09
CA LEU A 233 1.48 -6.45 -4.70
C LEU A 233 0.45 -5.70 -3.85
N ASP A 234 0.91 -4.77 -3.01
CA ASP A 234 0.09 -3.85 -2.21
C ASP A 234 -0.43 -2.63 -3.01
N VAL A 235 -0.35 -2.68 -4.34
CA VAL A 235 -0.89 -1.65 -5.23
C VAL A 235 -2.41 -1.70 -5.34
N MET A 236 -3.01 -0.66 -5.93
CA MET A 236 -4.46 -0.57 -6.12
C MET A 236 -5.23 -0.73 -4.80
N HIS A 237 -6.30 -1.52 -4.77
CA HIS A 237 -7.07 -1.78 -3.54
C HIS A 237 -6.69 -3.12 -2.89
N ASN A 238 -5.54 -3.72 -3.24
CA ASN A 238 -5.20 -5.08 -2.83
C ASN A 238 -5.03 -5.23 -1.32
N GLU A 239 -4.54 -4.20 -0.63
CA GLU A 239 -4.32 -4.21 0.83
C GLU A 239 -5.55 -4.68 1.62
N THR A 240 -6.76 -4.40 1.11
CA THR A 240 -8.03 -4.77 1.74
C THR A 240 -8.21 -6.29 1.91
N PHE A 241 -7.67 -7.12 1.01
CA PHE A 241 -7.82 -8.57 1.10
C PHE A 241 -6.58 -9.28 1.64
N LEU A 242 -5.40 -8.65 1.62
CA LEU A 242 -4.14 -9.32 1.98
C LEU A 242 -4.20 -9.93 3.37
N LYS A 243 -4.57 -9.13 4.38
CA LYS A 243 -4.65 -9.60 5.77
C LYS A 243 -5.73 -10.65 5.97
N GLU A 244 -6.91 -10.44 5.39
CA GLU A 244 -8.06 -11.35 5.55
C GLU A 244 -7.81 -12.72 4.91
N LEU A 245 -7.12 -12.75 3.78
CA LEU A 245 -6.74 -13.97 3.06
C LEU A 245 -5.35 -14.50 3.45
N LYS A 246 -4.83 -14.09 4.62
CA LYS A 246 -3.61 -14.63 5.23
C LYS A 246 -2.34 -14.46 4.38
N TYR A 247 -2.29 -13.43 3.53
CA TYR A 247 -1.04 -13.05 2.86
C TYR A 247 -0.03 -12.59 3.90
N GLY A 248 1.22 -13.03 3.75
CA GLY A 248 2.37 -12.55 4.51
C GLY A 248 3.18 -11.56 3.67
N PRO A 249 3.78 -10.52 4.29
CA PRO A 249 4.72 -9.67 3.59
C PRO A 249 5.96 -10.47 3.16
N GLY A 250 6.38 -10.31 1.91
CA GLY A 250 7.66 -10.81 1.43
C GLY A 250 8.83 -9.99 1.96
N ASP A 251 10.05 -10.42 1.62
CA ASP A 251 11.30 -9.71 1.92
C ASP A 251 11.67 -8.67 0.84
N GLY A 252 11.11 -8.80 -0.36
CA GLY A 252 11.32 -7.91 -1.49
C GLY A 252 10.45 -6.65 -1.49
N LYS A 253 10.95 -5.60 -2.14
CA LYS A 253 10.19 -4.37 -2.46
C LYS A 253 10.27 -4.12 -3.96
N LEU A 254 9.13 -3.83 -4.59
CA LEU A 254 9.06 -3.38 -5.97
C LEU A 254 8.99 -1.85 -6.02
N HIS A 255 9.94 -1.23 -6.72
CA HIS A 255 10.01 0.23 -6.85
C HIS A 255 9.66 0.65 -8.27
N TYR A 256 8.77 1.64 -8.39
CA TYR A 256 8.34 2.19 -9.68
C TYR A 256 9.05 3.50 -9.96
N TYR A 257 9.57 3.63 -11.18
CA TYR A 257 10.27 4.82 -11.65
C TYR A 257 9.67 5.29 -12.97
N LEU A 258 9.55 6.61 -13.13
CA LEU A 258 9.17 7.23 -14.39
C LEU A 258 10.39 7.90 -15.00
N TYR A 259 10.65 7.63 -16.27
CA TYR A 259 11.70 8.30 -17.02
C TYR A 259 11.16 9.57 -17.68
N ASN A 260 11.87 10.69 -17.52
CA ASN A 260 11.51 11.99 -18.12
C ASN A 260 10.09 12.48 -17.74
N TYR A 261 9.61 12.12 -16.55
CA TYR A 261 8.31 12.56 -16.03
C TYR A 261 8.41 12.97 -14.57
N ARG A 262 7.71 14.04 -14.18
CA ARG A 262 7.68 14.53 -12.80
C ARG A 262 6.26 14.41 -12.24
N ILE A 263 6.13 13.73 -11.10
CA ILE A 263 4.89 13.66 -10.31
C ILE A 263 4.87 14.75 -9.23
N LYS A 264 3.67 15.21 -8.86
CA LYS A 264 3.49 16.31 -7.89
C LYS A 264 3.91 15.91 -6.47
N HIS A 265 3.70 14.65 -6.11
CA HIS A 265 4.03 14.06 -4.82
C HIS A 265 4.39 12.58 -5.02
N ILE A 266 5.03 11.98 -4.02
CA ILE A 266 5.29 10.53 -4.00
C ILE A 266 3.95 9.81 -3.86
N LEU A 267 3.66 8.87 -4.77
CA LEU A 267 2.42 8.11 -4.76
C LEU A 267 2.46 7.04 -3.65
N ARG A 268 1.33 6.85 -2.98
CA ARG A 268 1.08 5.65 -2.17
C ARG A 268 0.88 4.46 -3.12
N PRO A 269 1.17 3.21 -2.69
CA PRO A 269 0.88 2.01 -3.49
C PRO A 269 -0.59 1.97 -3.98
N SER A 270 -1.53 2.41 -3.14
CA SER A 270 -2.95 2.50 -3.47
C SER A 270 -3.33 3.56 -4.51
N GLU A 271 -2.41 4.44 -4.90
CA GLU A 271 -2.60 5.43 -5.97
C GLU A 271 -2.03 4.94 -7.32
N LEU A 272 -1.46 3.74 -7.36
CA LEU A 272 -0.84 3.12 -8.52
C LEU A 272 -1.71 1.98 -9.06
N GLY A 273 -2.14 2.10 -10.31
CA GLY A 273 -2.94 1.12 -11.06
C GLY A 273 -2.14 0.32 -12.08
N LEU A 274 -0.83 0.12 -11.85
CA LEU A 274 0.07 -0.53 -12.80
C LEU A 274 0.72 -1.76 -12.18
N VAL A 275 0.53 -2.92 -12.81
CA VAL A 275 1.28 -4.14 -12.53
C VAL A 275 2.28 -4.35 -13.65
N LEU A 276 3.57 -4.41 -13.30
CA LEU A 276 4.65 -4.72 -14.24
C LEU A 276 4.89 -6.23 -14.26
N LEU A 277 5.11 -6.78 -15.46
CA LEU A 277 5.51 -8.17 -15.69
C LEU A 277 7.04 -8.30 -15.67
#